data_AF-A0A3S1HCG9-F1
#
_entry.id   AF-A0A3S1HCG9-F1
#
_cell.length_a   1.000
_cell.length_b   1.000
_cell.length_c   1.000
_cell.angle_alpha   90.00
_cell.angle_beta   90.00
_cell.angle_gamma   90.00
#
_symmetry.space_group_name_H-M   'P 1'
#
loop_
_entity.id
_entity.type
_entity.pdbx_description
1 polymer ?
#
loop_
_entity_poly.entity_id
_entity_poly.type
_entity_poly.pdbx_seq_one_letter_code
_entity_poly.pdbx_strand_id
1 'polypeptide(L)'
;MALGLGFQAEHCYIGHPMTTANIALQIFTDMDAVEAQWRTLEQHADCTVFQLFDWQMEWYRHIGSKEKLIPVIVLGLDDTGVAVFILPLAIERHGLIRRLVWFGSELCDYNSPILAINFSDHVKPGQFGRLWKDIIRTIQDYPQLRFDAVEFYNMPSVVGSQPNPFLDLPVLLANCGGHVATLPEANWDRFYASKFSNSTLHTHRRKAKNLAKQGGGAIRFVDVQEQAEIEWTIAKLIEQKRSSYARMGIHDMFSRPGFREFYFA
;
A
#
# COMPACT_ATOMS: atom_id res chain seq x y z
N MET A 1 28.27 -33.84 21.46
CA MET A 1 28.91 -32.53 21.28
C MET A 1 28.34 -31.92 20.00
N ALA A 2 27.17 -31.31 20.11
CA ALA A 2 26.49 -30.61 19.03
C ALA A 2 26.09 -29.26 19.63
N LEU A 3 26.84 -28.22 19.28
CA LEU A 3 26.56 -26.85 19.67
C LEU A 3 25.39 -26.37 18.82
N GLY A 4 24.19 -26.40 19.39
CA GLY A 4 23.05 -25.67 18.88
C GLY A 4 23.25 -24.18 19.17
N LEU A 5 23.67 -23.42 18.15
CA LEU A 5 23.59 -21.98 18.18
C LEU A 5 22.17 -21.59 17.77
N GLY A 6 21.31 -21.45 18.77
CA GLY A 6 20.02 -20.80 18.62
C GLY A 6 20.24 -19.33 18.25
N PHE A 7 19.83 -18.95 17.04
CA PHE A 7 19.75 -17.56 16.62
C PHE A 7 18.46 -17.00 17.27
N GLN A 8 18.59 -16.42 18.47
CA GLN A 8 17.52 -15.61 19.03
C GLN A 8 17.46 -14.32 18.22
N ALA A 9 16.35 -14.09 17.52
CA ALA A 9 16.04 -12.80 16.92
C ALA A 9 15.88 -11.79 18.07
N GLU A 10 16.87 -10.91 18.23
CA GLU A 10 16.75 -9.75 19.09
C GLU A 10 15.64 -8.86 18.53
N HIS A 11 14.50 -8.80 19.23
CA HIS A 11 13.45 -7.82 18.96
C HIS A 11 14.04 -6.42 19.18
N CYS A 12 14.34 -5.75 18.08
CA CYS A 12 15.04 -4.47 18.10
C CYS A 12 14.02 -3.34 18.31
N TYR A 13 13.63 -3.10 19.56
CA TYR A 13 12.95 -1.88 19.98
C TYR A 13 14.00 -0.83 20.32
N ILE A 14 14.10 0.25 19.55
CA ILE A 14 15.08 1.32 19.83
C ILE A 14 14.45 2.69 19.55
N GLY A 15 14.00 3.35 20.61
CA GLY A 15 13.52 4.73 20.57
C GLY A 15 14.68 5.73 20.47
N HIS A 16 14.50 6.77 19.65
CA HIS A 16 15.44 7.90 19.52
C HIS A 16 14.85 9.18 20.13
N PRO A 17 15.69 10.14 20.56
CA PRO A 17 15.23 11.40 21.17
C PRO A 17 14.33 12.21 20.24
N MET A 18 13.47 13.04 20.84
CA MET A 18 12.46 13.85 20.16
C MET A 18 13.03 14.64 18.98
N THR A 19 12.30 14.60 17.86
CA THR A 19 12.60 15.40 16.67
C THR A 19 12.26 16.88 16.90
N THR A 20 12.64 17.73 15.94
CA THR A 20 12.30 19.16 15.95
C THR A 20 10.79 19.47 15.96
N ALA A 21 9.93 18.48 15.76
CA ALA A 21 8.47 18.56 15.82
C ALA A 21 7.87 17.97 17.12
N ASN A 22 8.66 17.73 18.17
CA ASN A 22 8.26 16.99 19.37
C ASN A 22 7.73 15.57 19.10
N ILE A 23 8.08 14.99 17.95
CA ILE A 23 7.73 13.61 17.61
C ILE A 23 8.88 12.69 17.98
N ALA A 24 8.61 11.67 18.79
CA ALA A 24 9.55 10.58 19.03
C ALA A 24 9.44 9.54 17.91
N LEU A 25 10.59 9.04 17.44
CA LEU A 25 10.64 8.05 16.36
C LEU A 25 10.97 6.66 16.91
N GLN A 26 10.21 5.67 16.45
CA GLN A 26 10.50 4.25 16.65
C GLN A 26 10.57 3.56 15.28
N ILE A 27 11.52 2.63 15.12
CA ILE A 27 11.69 1.88 13.88
C ILE A 27 11.53 0.40 14.19
N PHE A 28 10.66 -0.26 13.43
CA PHE A 28 10.45 -1.69 13.50
C PHE A 28 10.92 -2.34 12.19
N THR A 29 11.54 -3.51 12.32
CA THR A 29 11.98 -4.35 11.19
C THR A 29 11.25 -5.68 11.12
N ASP A 30 10.32 -5.87 12.05
CA ASP A 30 9.45 -7.03 12.20
C ASP A 30 8.00 -6.54 12.17
N MET A 31 7.20 -7.14 11.30
CA MET A 31 5.80 -6.79 11.12
C MET A 31 4.95 -7.21 12.32
N ASP A 32 5.27 -8.35 12.95
CA ASP A 32 4.50 -8.83 14.11
C ASP A 32 4.69 -7.89 15.31
N ALA A 33 5.88 -7.30 15.46
CA ALA A 33 6.21 -6.39 16.55
C ALA A 33 5.49 -5.03 16.49
N VAL A 34 4.98 -4.63 15.32
CA VAL A 34 4.30 -3.33 15.12
C VAL A 34 2.78 -3.48 14.97
N GLU A 35 2.25 -4.71 14.93
CA GLU A 35 0.85 -5.00 14.65
C GLU A 35 -0.11 -4.23 15.56
N ALA A 36 0.11 -4.26 16.88
CA ALA A 36 -0.81 -3.65 17.83
C ALA A 36 -0.93 -2.13 17.62
N GLN A 37 0.20 -1.43 17.45
CA GLN A 37 0.24 0.00 17.21
C GLN A 37 -0.36 0.36 15.84
N TRP A 38 -0.08 -0.46 14.83
CA TRP A 38 -0.62 -0.27 13.48
C TRP A 38 -2.13 -0.39 13.46
N ARG A 39 -2.67 -1.48 14.01
CA ARG A 39 -4.12 -1.71 14.08
C ARG A 39 -4.84 -0.66 14.91
N THR A 40 -4.20 -0.13 15.96
CA THR A 40 -4.77 0.95 16.76
C THR A 40 -4.89 2.23 15.95
N LEU A 41 -3.84 2.59 15.20
CA LEU A 41 -3.83 3.81 14.40
C LEU A 41 -4.79 3.72 13.20
N GLU A 42 -4.76 2.62 12.45
CA GLU A 42 -5.52 2.49 11.19
C GLU A 42 -7.04 2.62 11.38
N GLN A 43 -7.58 2.32 12.57
CA GLN A 43 -9.01 2.49 12.89
C GLN A 43 -9.50 3.94 12.79
N HIS A 44 -8.60 4.92 12.97
CA HIS A 44 -8.95 6.34 13.04
C HIS A 44 -7.99 7.21 12.20
N ALA A 45 -7.33 6.59 11.22
CA ALA A 45 -6.33 7.23 10.39
C ALA A 45 -6.85 7.49 8.97
N ASP A 46 -6.30 8.54 8.36
CA ASP A 46 -6.35 8.72 6.94
C ASP A 46 -5.34 7.74 6.29
N CYS A 47 -5.88 6.75 5.57
CA CYS A 47 -5.12 5.78 4.78
C CYS A 47 -6.01 5.10 3.73
N THR A 48 -5.43 4.28 2.85
CA THR A 48 -6.20 3.43 1.92
C THR A 48 -6.13 1.96 2.33
N VAL A 49 -6.92 1.10 1.68
CA VAL A 49 -6.86 -0.36 1.90
C VAL A 49 -5.43 -0.92 1.78
N PHE A 50 -4.59 -0.30 0.94
CA PHE A 50 -3.22 -0.74 0.70
C PHE A 50 -2.29 -0.52 1.91
N GLN A 51 -2.68 0.31 2.87
CA GLN A 51 -1.92 0.56 4.09
C GLN A 51 -2.49 -0.17 5.31
N LEU A 52 -3.58 -0.93 5.16
CA LEU A 52 -4.09 -1.75 6.27
C LEU A 52 -3.06 -2.83 6.62
N PHE A 53 -2.98 -3.16 7.91
CA PHE A 53 -2.00 -4.12 8.41
C PHE A 53 -2.15 -5.48 7.72
N ASP A 54 -3.38 -5.99 7.59
CA ASP A 54 -3.64 -7.29 6.96
C ASP A 54 -3.18 -7.33 5.50
N TRP A 55 -3.43 -6.25 4.74
CA TRP A 55 -2.96 -6.14 3.36
C TRP A 55 -1.43 -6.22 3.28
N GLN A 56 -0.74 -5.42 4.11
CA GLN A 56 0.71 -5.33 4.10
C GLN A 56 1.37 -6.62 4.62
N MET A 57 0.78 -7.24 5.64
CA MET A 57 1.30 -8.48 6.20
C MET A 57 1.16 -9.65 5.23
N GLU A 58 0.01 -9.81 4.58
CA GLU A 58 -0.16 -10.84 3.54
C GLU A 58 0.76 -10.60 2.35
N TRP A 59 0.91 -9.34 1.93
CA TRP A 59 1.88 -9.00 0.87
C TRP A 59 3.31 -9.40 1.27
N TYR A 60 3.71 -9.12 2.51
CA TYR A 60 5.04 -9.48 3.00
C TYR A 60 5.24 -10.98 3.10
N ARG A 61 4.29 -11.71 3.69
CA ARG A 61 4.34 -13.17 3.83
C ARG A 61 4.49 -13.85 2.49
N HIS A 62 3.74 -13.40 1.48
CA HIS A 62 3.71 -14.06 0.19
C HIS A 62 4.80 -13.59 -0.77
N ILE A 63 5.10 -12.28 -0.80
CA ILE A 63 5.97 -11.65 -1.80
C ILE A 63 7.22 -11.07 -1.14
N GLY A 64 7.07 -10.08 -0.25
CA GLY A 64 8.19 -9.30 0.26
C GLY A 64 9.28 -10.12 0.95
N SER A 65 8.90 -11.13 1.73
CA SER A 65 9.83 -12.05 2.41
C SER A 65 10.64 -12.90 1.43
N LYS A 66 10.03 -13.35 0.33
CA LYS A 66 10.70 -14.15 -0.73
C LYS A 66 11.68 -13.32 -1.53
N GLU A 67 11.36 -12.03 -1.71
CA GLU A 67 12.23 -11.04 -2.34
C GLU A 67 13.29 -10.48 -1.38
N LYS A 68 13.31 -10.95 -0.13
CA LYS A 68 14.25 -10.54 0.91
C LYS A 68 14.20 -9.02 1.18
N LEU A 69 13.02 -8.41 1.03
CA LEU A 69 12.81 -7.05 1.50
C LEU A 69 12.97 -7.02 3.02
N ILE A 70 13.63 -5.97 3.49
CA ILE A 70 13.79 -5.70 4.91
C ILE A 70 12.74 -4.66 5.30
N PRO A 71 11.73 -4.99 6.14
CA PRO A 71 10.78 -4.00 6.62
C PRO A 71 11.49 -2.85 7.36
N VAL A 72 11.04 -1.63 7.14
CA VAL A 72 11.45 -0.43 7.88
C VAL A 72 10.19 0.36 8.20
N ILE A 73 9.51 -0.03 9.26
CA ILE A 73 8.27 0.59 9.68
C ILE A 73 8.60 1.71 10.67
N VAL A 74 8.40 2.95 10.25
CA VAL A 74 8.68 4.12 11.09
C VAL A 74 7.39 4.56 11.76
N LEU A 75 7.36 4.51 13.09
CA LEU A 75 6.28 4.99 13.93
C LEU A 75 6.67 6.36 14.51
N GLY A 76 5.82 7.37 14.31
CA GLY A 76 5.95 8.66 14.96
C GLY A 76 4.99 8.78 16.13
N LEU A 77 5.51 9.07 17.32
CA LEU A 77 4.72 9.26 18.54
C LEU A 77 4.71 10.72 18.97
N ASP A 78 3.57 11.21 19.44
CA ASP A 78 3.49 12.51 20.12
C ASP A 78 4.09 12.49 21.53
N ASP A 79 4.00 13.62 22.24
CA ASP A 79 4.50 13.80 23.60
C ASP A 79 3.76 12.95 24.65
N THR A 80 2.56 12.46 24.32
CA THR A 80 1.79 11.52 25.15
C THR A 80 2.12 10.07 24.88
N GLY A 81 2.95 9.79 23.86
CA GLY A 81 3.32 8.45 23.42
C GLY A 81 2.30 7.80 22.48
N VAL A 82 1.36 8.57 21.94
CA VAL A 82 0.34 8.10 20.99
C VAL A 82 0.87 8.21 19.56
N ALA A 83 0.61 7.18 18.75
CA ALA A 83 1.02 7.17 17.35
C ALA A 83 0.28 8.22 16.52
N VAL A 84 1.01 9.09 15.85
CA VAL A 84 0.48 10.15 14.97
C VAL A 84 0.69 9.85 13.49
N PHE A 85 1.66 8.98 13.15
CA PHE A 85 1.79 8.42 11.82
C PHE A 85 2.53 7.08 11.83
N ILE A 86 2.33 6.31 10.76
CA ILE A 86 3.18 5.18 10.37
C ILE A 86 3.68 5.39 8.94
N LEU A 87 4.97 5.21 8.71
CA LEU A 87 5.55 5.09 7.39
C LEU A 87 5.82 3.62 7.09
N PRO A 88 5.00 2.98 6.25
CA PRO A 88 5.27 1.63 5.79
C PRO A 88 6.39 1.65 4.73
N LEU A 89 7.66 1.54 5.15
CA LEU A 89 8.82 1.55 4.24
C LEU A 89 9.52 0.18 4.23
N ALA A 90 10.36 -0.03 3.23
CA ALA A 90 11.21 -1.20 3.11
C ALA A 90 12.57 -0.84 2.54
N ILE A 91 13.57 -1.68 2.80
CA ILE A 91 14.81 -1.69 2.03
C ILE A 91 14.78 -2.83 1.04
N GLU A 92 14.92 -2.47 -0.22
CA GLU A 92 15.05 -3.38 -1.34
C GLU A 92 16.47 -3.32 -1.90
N ARG A 93 16.97 -4.44 -2.42
CA ARG A 93 18.29 -4.50 -3.06
C ARG A 93 18.15 -4.71 -4.56
N HIS A 94 18.68 -3.76 -5.33
CA HIS A 94 18.80 -3.87 -6.78
C HIS A 94 20.29 -3.94 -7.16
N GLY A 95 20.80 -5.16 -7.34
CA GLY A 95 22.22 -5.41 -7.53
C GLY A 95 23.05 -5.04 -6.30
N LEU A 96 23.96 -4.07 -6.43
CA LEU A 96 24.78 -3.59 -5.31
C LEU A 96 24.12 -2.43 -4.55
N ILE A 97 23.09 -1.81 -5.12
CA ILE A 97 22.44 -0.62 -4.58
C ILE A 97 21.28 -1.04 -3.66
N ARG A 98 21.19 -0.38 -2.52
CA ARG A 98 20.09 -0.50 -1.55
C ARG A 98 19.19 0.71 -1.67
N ARG A 99 17.89 0.50 -1.82
CA ARG A 99 16.90 1.56 -1.96
C ARG A 99 15.91 1.52 -0.80
N LEU A 100 15.59 2.68 -0.23
CA LEU A 100 14.43 2.86 0.64
C LEU A 100 13.21 3.09 -0.25
N VAL A 101 12.22 2.21 -0.14
CA VAL A 101 11.01 2.18 -0.96
C VAL A 101 9.76 2.12 -0.07
N TRP A 102 8.58 2.35 -0.66
CA TRP A 102 7.32 2.07 0.03
C TRP A 102 7.14 0.56 0.19
N PHE A 103 6.66 0.14 1.35
CA PHE A 103 6.32 -1.26 1.63
C PHE A 103 5.06 -1.64 0.83
N GLY A 104 5.10 -2.78 0.13
CA GLY A 104 3.96 -3.23 -0.69
C GLY A 104 3.77 -2.50 -2.02
N SER A 105 4.74 -1.68 -2.46
CA SER A 105 4.56 -0.72 -3.56
C SER A 105 4.20 -1.33 -4.92
N GLU A 106 4.53 -2.60 -5.16
CA GLU A 106 4.32 -3.23 -6.46
C GLU A 106 2.84 -3.56 -6.75
N LEU A 107 2.08 -3.89 -5.71
CA LEU A 107 0.64 -4.17 -5.81
C LEU A 107 -0.20 -3.04 -5.21
N CYS A 108 0.38 -1.85 -5.12
CA CYS A 108 -0.23 -0.66 -4.55
C CYS A 108 -0.38 0.45 -5.60
N ASP A 109 -1.62 0.90 -5.81
CA ASP A 109 -1.91 2.02 -6.71
C ASP A 109 -1.64 3.39 -6.04
N TYR A 110 -1.69 3.44 -4.71
CA TYR A 110 -1.57 4.67 -3.92
C TYR A 110 -0.66 4.47 -2.71
N ASN A 111 0.63 4.68 -2.91
CA ASN A 111 1.62 4.63 -1.84
C ASN A 111 1.47 5.85 -0.93
N SER A 112 1.25 5.64 0.35
CA SER A 112 1.09 6.73 1.31
C SER A 112 1.57 6.36 2.70
N PRO A 113 1.84 7.36 3.56
CA PRO A 113 1.83 7.15 4.99
C PRO A 113 0.43 6.76 5.50
N ILE A 114 0.37 6.29 6.75
CA ILE A 114 -0.84 6.24 7.56
C ILE A 114 -0.76 7.43 8.50
N LEU A 115 -1.77 8.30 8.47
CA LEU A 115 -1.77 9.55 9.25
C LEU A 115 -2.93 9.55 10.22
N ALA A 116 -2.68 9.84 11.49
CA ALA A 116 -3.78 10.13 12.42
C ALA A 116 -4.62 11.29 11.85
N ILE A 117 -5.93 11.30 12.10
CA ILE A 117 -6.82 12.36 11.58
C ILE A 117 -6.40 13.78 12.01
N ASN A 118 -5.70 13.88 13.14
CA ASN A 118 -5.12 15.11 13.68
C ASN A 118 -3.61 15.26 13.40
N PHE A 119 -3.04 14.53 12.44
CA PHE A 119 -1.60 14.62 12.13
C PHE A 119 -1.14 16.06 11.86
N SER A 120 -1.98 16.85 11.19
CA SER A 120 -1.71 18.27 10.92
C SER A 120 -1.65 19.15 12.19
N ASP A 121 -2.07 18.67 13.35
CA ASP A 121 -1.88 19.36 14.63
C ASP A 121 -0.45 19.22 15.15
N HIS A 122 0.21 18.12 14.80
CA HIS A 122 1.57 17.76 15.22
C HIS A 122 2.62 18.20 14.21
N VAL A 123 2.34 18.03 12.90
CA VAL A 123 3.24 18.40 11.81
C VAL A 123 2.53 19.36 10.88
N LYS A 124 2.86 20.65 10.96
CA LYS A 124 2.26 21.67 10.09
C LYS A 124 2.82 21.56 8.66
N PRO A 125 2.06 21.95 7.62
CA PRO A 125 2.57 22.01 6.25
C PRO A 125 3.89 22.79 6.15
N GLY A 126 4.85 22.24 5.41
CA GLY A 126 6.22 22.75 5.30
C GLY A 126 7.18 22.29 6.41
N GLN A 127 6.70 21.66 7.48
CA GLN A 127 7.55 21.12 8.54
C GLN A 127 8.00 19.68 8.27
N PHE A 128 7.29 18.94 7.41
CA PHE A 128 7.60 17.53 7.17
C PHE A 128 9.00 17.33 6.60
N GLY A 129 9.50 18.25 5.78
CA GLY A 129 10.87 18.18 5.24
C GLY A 129 11.97 18.13 6.31
N ARG A 130 11.74 18.68 7.52
CA ARG A 130 12.67 18.56 8.65
C ARG A 130 12.54 17.22 9.35
N LEU A 131 11.30 16.82 9.65
CA LEU A 131 10.99 15.51 10.22
C LEU A 131 11.53 14.37 9.35
N TRP A 132 11.39 14.49 8.03
CA TRP A 132 11.93 13.53 7.06
C TRP A 132 13.45 13.39 7.16
N LYS A 133 14.19 14.48 7.33
CA LYS A 133 15.65 14.42 7.55
C LYS A 133 16.00 13.70 8.85
N ASP A 134 15.23 13.92 9.90
CA ASP A 134 15.41 13.22 11.17
C ASP A 134 15.12 11.72 11.01
N ILE A 135 14.04 11.35 10.32
CA ILE A 135 13.71 9.95 9.98
C ILE A 135 14.83 9.28 9.20
N ILE A 136 15.34 9.92 8.14
CA ILE A 136 16.43 9.38 7.33
C ILE A 136 17.69 9.16 8.18
N ARG A 137 18.04 10.11 9.05
CA ARG A 137 19.18 9.98 9.95
C ARG A 137 19.00 8.79 10.89
N THR A 138 17.83 8.71 11.54
CA THR A 138 17.50 7.60 12.46
C THR A 138 17.57 6.24 11.76
N ILE A 139 17.08 6.11 10.52
CA ILE A 139 17.20 4.84 9.77
C ILE A 139 18.69 4.52 9.47
N GLN A 140 19.47 5.52 9.03
CA GLN A 140 20.87 5.33 8.62
C GLN A 140 21.84 5.05 9.79
N ASP A 141 21.46 5.42 11.02
CA ASP A 141 22.21 5.12 12.23
C ASP A 141 22.31 3.59 12.47
N TYR A 142 21.38 2.81 11.93
CA TYR A 142 21.40 1.34 11.98
C TYR A 142 22.15 0.75 10.77
N PRO A 143 23.31 0.09 10.96
CA PRO A 143 24.11 -0.45 9.86
C PRO A 143 23.34 -1.39 8.92
N GLN A 144 22.46 -2.23 9.48
CA GLN A 144 21.64 -3.16 8.74
C GLN A 144 20.52 -2.48 7.94
N LEU A 145 20.19 -1.21 8.21
CA LEU A 145 19.16 -0.44 7.52
C LEU A 145 19.70 0.66 6.60
N ARG A 146 21.02 0.75 6.42
CA ARG A 146 21.61 1.73 5.50
C ARG A 146 21.16 1.50 4.07
N PHE A 147 20.91 2.59 3.36
CA PHE A 147 20.53 2.58 1.95
C PHE A 147 21.26 3.70 1.20
N ASP A 148 21.34 3.56 -0.13
CA ASP A 148 22.07 4.48 -1.00
C ASP A 148 21.14 5.51 -1.66
N ALA A 149 19.86 5.15 -1.87
CA ALA A 149 18.87 6.00 -2.51
C ALA A 149 17.49 5.83 -1.88
N VAL A 150 16.63 6.84 -2.05
CA VAL A 150 15.20 6.78 -1.73
C VAL A 150 14.44 6.82 -3.05
N GLU A 151 13.53 5.86 -3.27
CA GLU A 151 12.71 5.79 -4.47
C GLU A 151 11.24 5.63 -4.10
N PHE A 152 10.49 6.72 -4.21
CA PHE A 152 9.06 6.76 -3.94
C PHE A 152 8.29 7.19 -5.19
N TYR A 153 7.25 6.43 -5.52
CA TYR A 153 6.39 6.65 -6.68
C TYR A 153 4.93 6.31 -6.33
N ASN A 154 3.99 6.63 -7.23
CA ASN A 154 2.55 6.41 -7.03
C ASN A 154 1.99 7.02 -5.73
N MET A 155 2.47 8.20 -5.33
CA MET A 155 1.97 8.88 -4.15
C MET A 155 0.77 9.78 -4.51
N PRO A 156 -0.38 9.66 -3.83
CA PRO A 156 -1.51 10.55 -4.05
C PRO A 156 -1.19 11.93 -3.47
N SER A 157 -1.85 12.97 -3.98
CA SER A 157 -1.69 14.33 -3.45
C SER A 157 -2.34 14.53 -2.07
N VAL A 158 -3.29 13.67 -1.73
CA VAL A 158 -4.00 13.63 -0.44
C VAL A 158 -4.00 12.21 0.10
N VAL A 159 -3.92 12.09 1.42
CA VAL A 159 -4.11 10.84 2.16
C VAL A 159 -5.38 11.03 2.96
N GLY A 160 -6.44 10.29 2.61
CA GLY A 160 -7.78 10.52 3.15
C GLY A 160 -8.21 11.99 2.98
N SER A 161 -8.42 12.68 4.10
CA SER A 161 -8.80 14.10 4.11
C SER A 161 -7.62 15.09 4.15
N GLN A 162 -6.41 14.61 4.39
CA GLN A 162 -5.23 15.44 4.65
C GLN A 162 -4.29 15.54 3.43
N PRO A 163 -3.54 16.65 3.26
CA PRO A 163 -2.46 16.73 2.27
C PRO A 163 -1.42 15.65 2.53
N ASN A 164 -0.88 15.03 1.46
CA ASN A 164 0.21 14.09 1.63
C ASN A 164 1.48 14.85 2.06
N PRO A 165 2.06 14.57 3.24
CA PRO A 165 3.19 15.33 3.77
C PRO A 165 4.46 15.19 2.92
N PHE A 166 4.59 14.13 2.12
CA PHE A 166 5.72 13.95 1.20
C PHE A 166 5.76 15.00 0.08
N LEU A 167 4.67 15.74 -0.17
CA LEU A 167 4.66 16.85 -1.13
C LEU A 167 5.40 18.09 -0.62
N ASP A 168 5.78 18.14 0.66
CA ASP A 168 6.73 19.14 1.17
C ASP A 168 8.15 18.92 0.60
N LEU A 169 8.42 17.74 0.03
CA LEU A 169 9.69 17.40 -0.60
C LEU A 169 9.66 17.73 -2.10
N PRO A 170 10.84 17.89 -2.74
CA PRO A 170 10.91 17.98 -4.20
C PRO A 170 10.40 16.70 -4.84
N VAL A 171 9.22 16.77 -5.47
CA VAL A 171 8.56 15.64 -6.16
C VAL A 171 8.25 16.00 -7.60
N LEU A 172 8.12 14.97 -8.44
CA LEU A 172 7.69 15.10 -9.82
C LEU A 172 6.27 14.54 -9.96
N LEU A 173 5.45 15.17 -10.81
CA LEU A 173 4.15 14.61 -11.16
C LEU A 173 4.34 13.31 -11.92
N ALA A 174 3.63 12.27 -11.48
CA ALA A 174 3.61 11.00 -12.17
C ALA A 174 2.95 11.15 -13.55
N ASN A 175 3.48 10.44 -14.56
CA ASN A 175 2.91 10.46 -15.92
C ASN A 175 1.68 9.55 -16.07
N CYS A 176 1.11 9.10 -14.95
CA CYS A 176 -0.11 8.31 -14.86
C CYS A 176 -1.09 9.05 -13.94
N GLY A 177 -2.26 9.42 -14.48
CA GLY A 177 -3.34 10.04 -13.72
C GLY A 177 -4.37 9.01 -13.27
N GLY A 178 -4.74 9.05 -11.99
CA GLY A 178 -5.88 8.27 -11.48
C GLY A 178 -7.22 8.88 -11.89
N HIS A 179 -8.19 8.03 -12.23
CA HIS A 179 -9.57 8.47 -12.43
C HIS A 179 -10.37 8.26 -11.14
N VAL A 180 -10.64 9.36 -10.42
CA VAL A 180 -11.42 9.32 -9.18
C VAL A 180 -12.85 9.74 -9.46
N ALA A 181 -13.82 9.04 -8.86
CA ALA A 181 -15.21 9.44 -8.88
C ALA A 181 -15.83 9.35 -7.49
N THR A 182 -16.43 10.45 -7.05
CA THR A 182 -17.23 10.47 -5.82
C THR A 182 -18.61 9.89 -6.11
N LEU A 183 -18.94 8.79 -5.45
CA LEU A 183 -20.27 8.18 -5.51
C LEU A 183 -21.20 8.97 -4.56
N PRO A 184 -22.32 9.53 -5.04
CA PRO A 184 -23.31 10.13 -4.16
C PRO A 184 -24.02 9.04 -3.35
N GLU A 185 -24.31 9.32 -2.08
CA GLU A 185 -24.75 8.34 -1.07
C GLU A 185 -26.06 7.59 -1.38
N ALA A 186 -26.82 7.91 -2.44
CA ALA A 186 -28.14 7.31 -2.62
C ALA A 186 -28.69 7.18 -4.05
N ASN A 187 -27.92 7.39 -5.13
CA ASN A 187 -28.51 7.24 -6.46
C ASN A 187 -27.50 6.89 -7.58
N TRP A 188 -27.32 5.59 -7.79
CA TRP A 188 -26.50 5.07 -8.89
C TRP A 188 -26.97 5.55 -10.25
N ASP A 189 -28.27 5.50 -10.54
CA ASP A 189 -28.81 5.85 -11.86
C ASP A 189 -28.56 7.33 -12.20
N ARG A 190 -28.74 8.22 -11.22
CA ARG A 190 -28.47 9.65 -11.38
C ARG A 190 -26.98 9.93 -11.54
N PHE A 191 -26.14 9.27 -10.74
CA PHE A 191 -24.69 9.37 -10.89
C PHE A 191 -24.26 8.91 -12.28
N TYR A 192 -24.71 7.72 -12.70
CA TYR A 192 -24.39 7.12 -13.97
C TYR A 192 -24.86 7.99 -15.16
N ALA A 193 -26.08 8.53 -15.10
CA ALA A 193 -26.59 9.44 -16.11
C ALA A 193 -25.87 10.79 -16.16
N SER A 194 -25.32 11.28 -15.04
CA SER A 194 -24.54 12.52 -15.01
C SER A 194 -23.14 12.39 -15.61
N LYS A 195 -22.56 11.18 -15.63
CA LYS A 195 -21.22 10.92 -16.16
C LYS A 195 -21.18 10.72 -17.67
N PHE A 196 -22.31 10.34 -18.29
CA PHE A 196 -22.34 9.91 -19.69
C PHE A 196 -23.47 10.54 -20.48
N SER A 197 -23.22 10.85 -21.75
CA SER A 197 -24.27 11.30 -22.67
C SER A 197 -25.33 10.23 -22.90
N ASN A 198 -26.55 10.64 -23.30
CA ASN A 198 -27.61 9.71 -23.69
C ASN A 198 -27.18 8.72 -24.80
N SER A 199 -26.35 9.18 -25.74
CA SER A 199 -25.79 8.34 -26.82
C SER A 199 -24.85 7.25 -26.27
N THR A 200 -23.99 7.62 -25.32
CA THR A 200 -23.08 6.70 -24.63
C THR A 200 -23.88 5.66 -23.83
N LEU A 201 -24.88 6.09 -23.06
CA LEU A 201 -25.77 5.21 -22.30
C LEU A 201 -26.51 4.21 -23.20
N HIS A 202 -27.04 4.67 -24.34
CA HIS A 202 -27.67 3.80 -25.33
C HIS A 202 -26.68 2.76 -25.89
N THR A 203 -25.45 3.19 -26.18
CA THR A 203 -24.38 2.30 -26.64
C THR A 203 -24.01 1.25 -25.59
N HIS A 204 -23.91 1.62 -24.32
CA HIS A 204 -23.64 0.67 -23.22
C HIS A 204 -24.75 -0.38 -23.10
N ARG A 205 -26.03 0.03 -23.12
CA ARG A 205 -27.18 -0.89 -23.11
C ARG A 205 -27.17 -1.85 -24.30
N ARG A 206 -26.85 -1.35 -25.50
CA ARG A 206 -26.71 -2.18 -26.71
C ARG A 206 -25.58 -3.21 -26.56
N LYS A 207 -24.41 -2.80 -26.06
CA LYS A 207 -23.27 -3.69 -25.80
C LYS A 207 -23.63 -4.78 -24.79
N ALA A 208 -24.27 -4.42 -23.68
CA ALA A 208 -24.72 -5.39 -22.68
C ALA A 208 -25.70 -6.42 -23.26
N LYS A 209 -26.68 -5.98 -24.07
CA LYS A 209 -27.62 -6.90 -24.75
C LYS A 209 -26.92 -7.83 -25.74
N ASN A 210 -25.93 -7.34 -26.48
CA ASN A 210 -25.17 -8.15 -27.43
C ASN A 210 -24.30 -9.19 -26.72
N LEU A 211 -23.64 -8.81 -25.62
CA LEU A 211 -22.88 -9.73 -24.78
C LEU A 211 -23.78 -10.83 -24.21
N ALA A 212 -24.97 -10.48 -23.71
CA ALA A 212 -25.94 -11.45 -23.21
C ALA A 212 -26.37 -12.47 -24.29
N LYS A 213 -26.59 -12.01 -25.53
CA LYS A 213 -26.90 -12.89 -26.66
C LYS A 213 -25.77 -13.87 -26.99
N GLN A 214 -24.52 -13.40 -26.96
CA GLN A 214 -23.35 -14.24 -27.25
C GLN A 214 -23.05 -15.23 -26.13
N GLY A 215 -23.27 -14.84 -24.88
CA GLY A 215 -23.04 -15.67 -23.68
C GLY A 215 -24.15 -16.66 -23.36
N GLY A 216 -25.19 -16.79 -24.20
CA GLY A 216 -26.29 -17.74 -23.99
C GLY A 216 -27.26 -17.36 -22.86
N GLY A 217 -27.27 -16.10 -22.39
CA GLY A 217 -28.13 -15.69 -21.29
C GLY A 217 -27.84 -14.30 -20.72
N ALA A 218 -28.61 -13.89 -19.72
CA ALA A 218 -28.41 -12.61 -19.04
C ALA A 218 -27.07 -12.56 -18.30
N ILE A 219 -26.35 -11.45 -18.45
CA ILE A 219 -25.14 -11.17 -17.67
C ILE A 219 -25.55 -10.89 -16.23
N ARG A 220 -24.86 -11.51 -15.28
CA ARG A 220 -25.06 -11.31 -13.86
C ARG A 220 -23.78 -10.78 -13.24
N PHE A 221 -23.94 -9.86 -12.31
CA PHE A 221 -22.89 -9.45 -11.38
C PHE A 221 -23.18 -10.17 -10.08
N VAL A 222 -22.21 -10.96 -9.62
CA VAL A 222 -22.36 -11.79 -8.42
C VAL A 222 -21.37 -11.27 -7.41
N ASP A 223 -21.87 -11.05 -6.19
CA ASP A 223 -21.03 -10.86 -5.02
C ASP A 223 -20.82 -12.24 -4.39
N VAL A 224 -19.59 -12.73 -4.48
CA VAL A 224 -19.24 -14.10 -4.12
C VAL A 224 -18.85 -14.13 -2.65
N GLN A 225 -19.56 -14.94 -1.86
CA GLN A 225 -19.40 -15.01 -0.40
C GLN A 225 -18.91 -16.37 0.07
N GLU A 226 -19.09 -17.43 -0.74
CA GLU A 226 -18.62 -18.78 -0.40
C GLU A 226 -17.15 -18.95 -0.77
N GLN A 227 -16.35 -19.43 0.18
CA GLN A 227 -14.89 -19.58 0.02
C GLN A 227 -14.50 -20.36 -1.25
N ALA A 228 -15.17 -21.48 -1.52
CA ALA A 228 -14.88 -22.30 -2.70
C ALA A 228 -15.16 -21.55 -4.02
N GLU A 229 -16.20 -20.72 -4.05
CA GLU A 229 -16.53 -19.89 -5.20
C GLU A 229 -15.56 -18.71 -5.36
N ILE A 230 -15.09 -18.13 -4.25
CA ILE A 230 -14.06 -17.08 -4.24
C ILE A 230 -12.78 -17.62 -4.88
N GLU A 231 -12.28 -18.75 -4.39
CA GLU A 231 -11.07 -19.40 -4.92
C GLU A 231 -11.19 -19.72 -6.41
N TRP A 232 -12.33 -20.28 -6.82
CA TRP A 232 -12.60 -20.55 -8.23
C TRP A 232 -12.60 -19.26 -9.06
N THR A 233 -13.23 -18.20 -8.56
CA THR A 233 -13.32 -16.91 -9.24
C THR A 233 -11.95 -16.28 -9.40
N ILE A 234 -11.13 -16.26 -8.34
CA ILE A 234 -9.76 -15.73 -8.37
C ILE A 234 -8.91 -16.54 -9.35
N ALA A 235 -8.98 -17.88 -9.32
CA ALA A 235 -8.27 -18.71 -10.28
C ALA A 235 -8.63 -18.37 -11.74
N LYS A 236 -9.91 -18.11 -12.02
CA LYS A 236 -10.39 -17.70 -13.34
C LYS A 236 -9.92 -16.32 -13.75
N LEU A 237 -9.93 -15.35 -12.83
CA LEU A 237 -9.42 -14.00 -13.10
C LEU A 237 -7.92 -14.02 -13.41
N ILE A 238 -7.15 -14.82 -12.68
CA ILE A 238 -5.72 -15.02 -12.94
C ILE A 238 -5.51 -15.63 -14.34
N GLU A 239 -6.23 -16.69 -14.70
CA GLU A 239 -6.17 -17.32 -16.04
C GLU A 239 -6.42 -16.30 -17.17
N GLN A 240 -7.45 -15.48 -17.03
CA GLN A 240 -7.79 -14.43 -17.98
C GLN A 240 -6.71 -13.36 -18.07
N LYS A 241 -6.16 -12.92 -16.92
CA LYS A 241 -5.11 -11.90 -16.86
C LYS A 241 -3.81 -12.41 -17.51
N ARG A 242 -3.40 -13.65 -17.24
CA ARG A 242 -2.25 -14.31 -17.90
C ARG A 242 -2.42 -14.36 -19.42
N SER A 243 -3.61 -14.73 -19.89
CA SER A 243 -3.94 -14.73 -21.32
C SER A 243 -3.86 -13.32 -21.93
N SER A 244 -4.23 -12.29 -21.17
CA SER A 244 -4.07 -10.90 -21.60
C SER A 244 -2.60 -10.48 -21.68
N TYR A 245 -1.79 -10.84 -20.68
CA TYR A 245 -0.35 -10.56 -20.66
C TYR A 245 0.37 -11.21 -21.85
N ALA A 246 0.07 -12.47 -22.14
CA ALA A 246 0.62 -13.18 -23.30
C ALA A 246 0.28 -12.48 -24.63
N ARG A 247 -0.97 -12.01 -24.80
CA ARG A 247 -1.38 -11.27 -26.01
C ARG A 247 -0.68 -9.91 -26.15
N MET A 248 -0.40 -9.25 -25.04
CA MET A 248 0.31 -7.97 -25.03
C MET A 248 1.84 -8.13 -25.11
N GLY A 249 2.36 -9.35 -24.99
CA GLY A 249 3.80 -9.61 -24.95
C GLY A 249 4.48 -9.08 -23.68
N ILE A 250 3.74 -8.89 -22.58
CA ILE A 250 4.29 -8.42 -21.30
C ILE A 250 4.50 -9.60 -20.35
N HIS A 251 5.44 -9.41 -19.41
CA HIS A 251 5.80 -10.43 -18.44
C HIS A 251 4.61 -10.83 -17.56
N ASP A 252 4.49 -12.13 -17.29
CA ASP A 252 3.44 -12.68 -16.45
C ASP A 252 3.81 -12.57 -14.97
N MET A 253 3.24 -11.58 -14.27
CA MET A 253 3.51 -11.36 -12.85
C MET A 253 3.19 -12.60 -11.97
N PHE A 254 2.22 -13.43 -12.36
CA PHE A 254 1.85 -14.63 -11.59
C PHE A 254 2.84 -15.78 -11.76
N SER A 255 3.82 -15.66 -12.66
CA SER A 255 4.94 -16.59 -12.75
C SER A 255 5.98 -16.36 -11.65
N ARG A 256 5.94 -15.20 -10.99
CA ARG A 256 6.85 -14.87 -9.89
C ARG A 256 6.39 -15.55 -8.60
N PRO A 257 7.32 -16.04 -7.75
CA PRO A 257 6.97 -16.68 -6.49
C PRO A 257 6.13 -15.76 -5.60
N GLY A 258 5.03 -16.24 -5.04
CA GLY A 258 4.22 -15.48 -4.08
C GLY A 258 3.05 -14.71 -4.65
N PHE A 259 3.16 -14.23 -5.90
CA PHE A 259 2.14 -13.36 -6.48
C PHE A 259 0.80 -14.07 -6.59
N ARG A 260 0.79 -15.33 -7.04
CA ARG A 260 -0.44 -16.10 -7.11
C ARG A 260 -1.01 -16.34 -5.72
N GLU A 261 -0.17 -16.80 -4.79
CA GLU A 261 -0.61 -17.16 -3.43
C GLU A 261 -1.17 -15.97 -2.66
N PHE A 262 -0.62 -14.76 -2.86
CA PHE A 262 -1.13 -13.53 -2.26
C PHE A 262 -2.62 -13.28 -2.56
N TYR A 263 -3.07 -13.57 -3.79
CA TYR A 263 -4.49 -13.41 -4.13
C TYR A 263 -5.39 -14.51 -3.56
N PHE A 264 -4.84 -15.60 -3.01
CA PHE A 264 -5.61 -16.66 -2.35
C PHE A 264 -5.54 -16.60 -0.82
N ALA A 265 -4.79 -15.65 -0.26
CA ALA A 265 -4.74 -15.37 1.17
C ALA A 265 -5.99 -14.61 1.60
#